data_AF-A0A1I0VII8-F1
#
_entry.id   AF-A0A1I0VII8-F1
#
_cell.length_a   1.000
_cell.length_b   1.000
_cell.length_c   1.000
_cell.angle_alpha   90.00
_cell.angle_beta   90.00
_cell.angle_gamma   90.00
#
_symmetry.space_group_name_H-M   'P 1'
#
loop_
_entity.id
_entity.type
_entity.pdbx_description
1 polymer ?
#
loop_
_entity_poly.entity_id
_entity_poly.type
_entity_poly.pdbx_seq_one_letter_code
_entity_poly.pdbx_strand_id
1 'polypeptide(L)'
;MSAMAVAGGEAVLGRAAAGVATRLGARAALGFLGPVGVAIGLAMLAYEGYELYKMYNESHVESADEEPEECSGNCQPPPPEIAGQKQDGHVKGTPQNKNRDRQKKPTSTFNGDREEADDLTQEAWQKGTPVPGRPNVKDHDFGRPVGTGPNGGSQTKVRVHQGNDGRIHGHPAGPESTLPSS
;
A
#
# COMPACT_ATOMS: atom_id res chain seq x y z
N MET A 1 34.99 4.67 50.07
CA MET A 1 35.86 4.04 49.06
C MET A 1 34.94 3.43 48.00
N SER A 2 35.02 3.94 46.77
CA SER A 2 34.26 3.53 45.59
C SER A 2 34.56 2.10 45.13
N ALA A 3 33.60 1.47 44.43
CA ALA A 3 33.81 0.97 43.06
C ALA A 3 32.45 0.62 42.41
N MET A 4 32.30 1.11 41.17
CA MET A 4 31.17 0.88 40.25
C MET A 4 31.22 -0.52 39.61
N ALA A 5 30.07 -1.02 39.15
CA ALA A 5 29.94 -1.71 37.87
C ALA A 5 28.48 -1.65 37.35
N VAL A 6 28.36 -1.46 36.05
CA VAL A 6 27.16 -1.13 35.23
C VAL A 6 26.58 -2.40 34.58
N ALA A 7 25.25 -2.49 34.51
CA ALA A 7 24.44 -3.05 33.41
C ALA A 7 22.96 -2.95 33.86
N GLY A 8 22.00 -2.32 33.18
CA GLY A 8 21.87 -2.04 31.75
C GLY A 8 21.05 -3.16 31.09
N GLY A 9 19.73 -2.99 31.01
CA GLY A 9 18.79 -3.91 30.35
C GLY A 9 17.98 -4.76 31.34
N GLU A 10 16.76 -5.17 30.96
CA GLU A 10 15.84 -6.07 31.72
C GLU A 10 14.91 -5.42 32.77
N ALA A 11 14.01 -4.50 32.37
CA ALA A 11 12.87 -4.16 33.25
C ALA A 11 11.56 -3.70 32.58
N VAL A 12 11.36 -3.91 31.28
CA VAL A 12 10.08 -3.58 30.61
C VAL A 12 9.54 -4.75 29.77
N LEU A 13 9.92 -5.99 30.10
CA LEU A 13 9.30 -7.19 29.51
C LEU A 13 8.37 -7.95 30.49
N GLY A 14 8.24 -7.47 31.73
CA GLY A 14 7.60 -8.20 32.82
C GLY A 14 6.10 -7.95 33.04
N ARG A 15 5.45 -7.03 32.31
CA ARG A 15 4.02 -6.69 32.55
C ARG A 15 3.07 -6.93 31.38
N ALA A 16 3.56 -7.11 30.15
CA ALA A 16 2.69 -7.43 29.01
C ALA A 16 2.35 -8.93 28.92
N ALA A 17 3.24 -9.82 29.38
CA ALA A 17 3.06 -11.27 29.21
C ALA A 17 2.02 -11.91 30.15
N ALA A 18 1.72 -11.29 31.30
CA ALA A 18 0.75 -11.83 32.26
C ALA A 18 -0.72 -11.65 31.84
N GLY A 19 -1.01 -10.66 30.97
CA GLY A 19 -2.37 -10.37 30.51
C GLY A 19 -2.89 -11.29 29.40
N VAL A 20 -1.99 -11.91 28.63
CA VAL A 20 -2.37 -12.76 27.49
C VAL A 20 -2.64 -14.21 27.91
N ALA A 21 -1.86 -14.73 28.88
CA ALA A 21 -2.01 -16.11 29.33
C ALA A 21 -3.32 -16.38 30.10
N THR A 22 -3.89 -15.37 30.76
CA THR A 22 -5.15 -15.52 31.53
C THR A 22 -6.40 -15.54 30.67
N ARG A 23 -6.35 -15.12 29.40
CA ARG A 23 -7.52 -15.14 28.49
C ARG A 23 -7.66 -16.42 27.66
N LEU A 24 -6.61 -17.23 27.57
CA LEU A 24 -6.67 -18.53 26.87
C LEU A 24 -7.47 -19.59 27.64
N GLY A 25 -7.50 -19.51 28.98
CA GLY A 25 -8.21 -20.49 29.82
C GLY A 25 -9.73 -20.46 29.69
N ALA A 26 -10.34 -19.30 29.38
CA ALA A 26 -11.80 -19.19 29.24
C ALA A 26 -12.32 -19.68 27.87
N ARG A 27 -11.45 -19.85 26.88
CA ARG A 27 -11.81 -20.11 25.48
C ARG A 27 -12.11 -21.58 25.17
N ALA A 28 -11.62 -22.50 25.98
CA ALA A 28 -11.90 -23.92 25.81
C ALA A 28 -13.36 -24.31 26.17
N ALA A 29 -14.07 -23.48 26.95
CA ALA A 29 -15.41 -23.81 27.44
C ALA A 29 -16.54 -23.55 26.41
N LEU A 30 -16.37 -22.62 25.47
CA LEU A 30 -17.43 -22.23 24.53
C LEU A 30 -17.53 -23.13 23.28
N GLY A 31 -16.48 -23.88 22.94
CA GLY A 31 -16.51 -24.86 21.85
C GLY A 31 -17.46 -26.05 22.10
N PHE A 32 -17.87 -26.26 23.35
CA PHE A 32 -18.77 -27.35 23.75
C PHE A 32 -20.28 -27.03 23.60
N LEU A 33 -20.65 -25.81 23.21
CA LEU A 33 -22.05 -25.38 23.04
C LEU A 33 -22.61 -25.60 21.62
N GLY A 34 -21.95 -26.44 20.83
CA GLY A 34 -22.36 -26.75 19.47
C GLY A 34 -22.11 -25.59 18.48
N PRO A 35 -22.77 -25.59 17.31
CA PRO A 35 -22.41 -24.73 16.17
C PRO A 35 -22.51 -23.23 16.48
N VAL A 36 -23.37 -22.83 17.42
CA VAL A 36 -23.52 -21.42 17.83
C VAL A 36 -22.32 -20.95 18.67
N GLY A 37 -21.75 -21.82 19.51
CA GLY A 37 -20.55 -21.51 20.29
C GLY A 37 -19.31 -21.31 19.41
N VAL A 38 -19.19 -22.09 18.33
CA VAL A 38 -18.12 -21.94 17.33
C VAL A 38 -18.22 -20.61 16.58
N ALA A 39 -19.44 -20.20 16.20
CA ALA A 39 -19.66 -18.92 15.53
C ALA A 39 -19.28 -17.72 16.42
N ILE A 40 -19.64 -17.76 17.71
CA ILE A 40 -19.28 -16.73 18.68
C ILE A 40 -17.75 -16.70 18.88
N GLY A 41 -17.11 -17.87 18.98
CA GLY A 41 -15.66 -17.97 19.08
C GLY A 41 -14.92 -17.37 17.87
N LEU A 42 -15.42 -17.61 16.66
CA LEU A 42 -14.86 -17.01 15.43
C LEU A 42 -15.11 -15.50 15.35
N ALA A 43 -16.28 -15.03 15.77
CA ALA A 43 -16.58 -13.59 15.78
C ALA A 43 -15.65 -12.83 16.75
N MET A 44 -15.34 -13.41 17.91
CA MET A 44 -14.38 -12.81 18.85
C MET A 44 -12.94 -12.81 18.29
N LEU A 45 -12.54 -13.86 17.55
CA LEU A 45 -11.24 -13.89 16.86
C LEU A 45 -11.16 -12.84 15.74
N ALA A 46 -12.23 -12.66 14.98
CA ALA A 46 -12.30 -11.62 13.96
C ALA A 46 -12.25 -10.21 14.59
N TYR A 47 -12.91 -10.02 15.73
CA TYR A 47 -12.89 -8.75 16.47
C TYR A 47 -11.50 -8.45 17.04
N GLU A 48 -10.84 -9.41 17.69
CA GLU A 48 -9.47 -9.24 18.17
C GLU A 48 -8.46 -9.05 17.02
N GLY A 49 -8.65 -9.74 15.89
CA GLY A 49 -7.84 -9.52 14.68
C GLY A 49 -8.06 -8.14 14.06
N TYR A 50 -9.29 -7.61 14.14
CA TYR A 50 -9.61 -6.26 13.68
C TYR A 50 -8.99 -5.18 14.58
N GLU A 51 -9.01 -5.36 15.91
CA GLU A 51 -8.34 -4.45 16.84
C GLU A 51 -6.81 -4.49 16.66
N LEU A 52 -6.22 -5.66 16.40
CA LEU A 52 -4.79 -5.78 16.09
C LEU A 52 -4.45 -5.13 14.75
N TYR A 53 -5.30 -5.29 13.72
CA TYR A 53 -5.14 -4.61 12.43
C TYR A 53 -5.22 -3.09 12.57
N LYS A 54 -6.19 -2.60 13.37
CA LYS A 54 -6.34 -1.18 13.66
C LYS A 54 -5.12 -0.64 14.38
N MET A 55 -4.61 -1.33 15.40
CA MET A 55 -3.38 -0.95 16.11
C MET A 55 -2.13 -1.05 15.22
N TYR A 56 -2.04 -2.02 14.30
CA TYR A 56 -0.94 -2.11 13.34
C TYR A 56 -0.96 -0.94 12.34
N ASN A 57 -2.14 -0.60 11.81
CA ASN A 57 -2.31 0.56 10.96
C ASN A 57 -2.13 1.88 11.72
N GLU A 58 -2.53 1.97 12.99
CA GLU A 58 -2.37 3.18 13.80
C GLU A 58 -0.94 3.36 14.33
N SER A 59 -0.19 2.28 14.59
CA SER A 59 1.20 2.35 15.08
C SER A 59 2.26 2.44 13.97
N HIS A 60 1.89 2.21 12.71
CA HIS A 60 2.72 2.50 11.53
C HIS A 60 2.31 3.81 10.83
N VAL A 61 1.36 4.54 11.39
CA VAL A 61 1.25 5.98 11.17
C VAL A 61 2.18 6.61 12.20
N GLU A 62 3.42 6.85 11.77
CA GLU A 62 4.26 7.87 12.37
C GLU A 62 3.42 9.15 12.46
N SER A 63 2.98 9.48 13.66
CA SER A 63 2.30 10.74 13.92
C SER A 63 3.36 11.83 13.75
N ALA A 64 3.41 12.37 12.53
CA ALA A 64 3.73 13.77 12.33
C ALA A 64 2.67 14.56 13.10
N ASP A 65 2.87 14.69 14.41
CA ASP A 65 2.19 15.66 15.26
C ASP A 65 2.77 17.05 14.92
N GLU A 66 2.52 17.51 13.71
CA GLU A 66 2.44 18.94 13.41
C GLU A 66 0.96 19.22 13.19
N GLU A 67 0.40 20.03 14.08
CA GLU A 67 -0.97 20.51 13.95
C GLU A 67 -1.15 21.12 12.55
N PRO A 68 -2.30 20.92 11.89
CA PRO A 68 -2.55 21.57 10.61
C PRO A 68 -2.60 23.08 10.88
N GLU A 69 -1.48 23.76 10.64
CA GLU A 69 -1.48 25.21 10.52
C GLU A 69 -2.62 25.56 9.54
N GLU A 70 -3.54 26.40 10.00
CA GLU A 70 -4.54 26.99 9.13
C GLU A 70 -3.81 27.57 7.93
N CYS A 71 -3.98 26.91 6.78
CA CYS A 71 -3.41 27.29 5.50
C CYS A 71 -3.98 28.63 5.02
N SER A 72 -3.51 29.71 5.62
CA SER A 72 -3.68 31.10 5.21
C SER A 72 -2.83 31.35 3.96
N GLY A 73 -3.25 30.78 2.83
CA GLY A 73 -2.65 31.01 1.50
C GLY A 73 -2.47 29.73 0.68
N ASN A 74 -3.21 29.62 -0.45
CA ASN A 74 -3.02 28.66 -1.55
C ASN A 74 -2.40 27.29 -1.23
N CYS A 75 -2.90 26.59 -0.21
CA CYS A 75 -2.47 25.21 0.04
C CYS A 75 -3.06 24.28 -1.01
N GLN A 76 -2.20 23.73 -1.85
CA GLN A 76 -2.57 22.68 -2.77
C GLN A 76 -2.94 21.43 -1.95
N PRO A 77 -4.13 20.84 -2.17
CA PRO A 77 -4.54 19.66 -1.42
C PRO A 77 -3.51 18.54 -1.60
N PRO A 78 -3.34 17.68 -0.57
CA PRO A 78 -2.39 16.57 -0.65
C PRO A 78 -2.71 15.70 -1.87
N PRO A 79 -1.69 15.09 -2.49
CA PRO A 79 -1.89 14.21 -3.63
C PRO A 79 -2.82 13.04 -3.25
N PRO A 80 -3.68 12.57 -4.16
CA PRO A 80 -4.58 11.46 -3.86
C PRO A 80 -3.82 10.18 -3.53
N GLU A 81 -4.41 9.35 -2.68
CA GLU A 81 -3.85 8.04 -2.32
C GLU A 81 -3.82 7.08 -3.52
N ILE A 82 -2.83 6.17 -3.53
CA ILE A 82 -2.72 5.11 -4.53
C ILE A 82 -3.71 3.98 -4.26
N ALA A 83 -4.48 3.58 -5.27
CA ALA A 83 -5.32 2.39 -5.25
C ALA A 83 -4.47 1.12 -5.37
N GLY A 84 -3.91 0.66 -4.24
CA GLY A 84 -2.94 -0.43 -4.15
C GLY A 84 -3.23 -1.66 -5.03
N GLN A 85 -4.43 -2.24 -4.91
CA GLN A 85 -4.82 -3.44 -5.67
C GLN A 85 -4.82 -3.22 -7.20
N LYS A 86 -5.19 -2.02 -7.67
CA LYS A 86 -5.20 -1.70 -9.10
C LYS A 86 -3.77 -1.50 -9.60
N GLN A 87 -2.99 -0.76 -8.83
CA GLN A 87 -1.58 -0.49 -9.08
C GLN A 87 -0.75 -1.78 -9.15
N ASP A 88 -1.02 -2.75 -8.26
CA ASP A 88 -0.36 -4.05 -8.27
C ASP A 88 -0.50 -4.77 -9.61
N GLY A 89 -1.53 -4.47 -10.40
CA GLY A 89 -1.66 -4.96 -11.75
C GLY A 89 -0.47 -4.67 -12.67
N HIS A 90 0.23 -3.57 -12.41
CA HIS A 90 1.28 -2.99 -13.24
C HIS A 90 2.66 -3.04 -12.58
N VAL A 91 2.75 -3.58 -11.36
CA VAL A 91 4.03 -3.74 -10.64
C VAL A 91 4.50 -5.19 -10.80
N LYS A 92 5.71 -5.35 -11.31
CA LYS A 92 6.26 -6.67 -11.63
C LYS A 92 6.32 -7.55 -10.39
N GLY A 93 5.81 -8.78 -10.51
CA GLY A 93 5.98 -9.80 -9.49
C GLY A 93 4.99 -9.75 -8.30
N THR A 94 4.09 -8.77 -8.25
CA THR A 94 2.97 -8.80 -7.32
C THR A 94 2.04 -9.99 -7.63
N PRO A 95 1.22 -10.46 -6.67
CA PRO A 95 0.25 -11.52 -6.93
C PRO A 95 -0.71 -11.19 -8.09
N GLN A 96 -1.11 -9.91 -8.23
CA GLN A 96 -2.06 -9.48 -9.25
C GLN A 96 -1.42 -9.42 -10.64
N ASN A 97 -0.18 -8.93 -10.77
CA ASN A 97 0.58 -8.93 -12.02
C ASN A 97 0.86 -10.37 -12.49
N LYS A 98 1.36 -11.23 -11.60
CA LYS A 98 1.57 -12.67 -11.88
C LYS A 98 0.29 -13.37 -12.34
N ASN A 99 -0.86 -13.02 -11.77
CA ASN A 99 -2.14 -13.58 -12.18
C ASN A 99 -2.54 -13.15 -13.60
N ARG A 100 -2.30 -11.89 -13.96
CA ARG A 100 -2.52 -11.38 -15.33
C ARG A 100 -1.63 -12.10 -16.34
N ASP A 101 -0.35 -12.29 -16.01
CA ASP A 101 0.61 -13.02 -16.85
C ASP A 101 0.18 -14.46 -17.06
N ARG A 102 -0.21 -15.16 -15.98
CA ARG A 102 -0.73 -16.53 -16.06
C ARG A 102 -2.00 -16.62 -16.92
N GLN A 103 -2.84 -15.60 -16.87
CA GLN A 103 -4.03 -15.48 -17.72
C GLN A 103 -3.72 -15.02 -19.15
N LYS A 104 -2.44 -14.78 -19.49
CA LYS A 104 -1.99 -14.23 -20.77
C LYS A 104 -2.72 -12.94 -21.14
N LYS A 105 -3.05 -12.11 -20.14
CA LYS A 105 -3.67 -10.81 -20.35
C LYS A 105 -2.59 -9.79 -20.67
N PRO A 106 -2.56 -9.20 -21.88
CA PRO A 106 -1.59 -8.17 -22.21
C PRO A 106 -1.66 -7.03 -21.19
N THR A 107 -0.53 -6.76 -20.54
CA THR A 107 -0.45 -5.85 -19.38
C THR A 107 0.83 -5.04 -19.49
N SER A 108 0.72 -3.71 -19.42
CA SER A 108 1.91 -2.89 -19.24
C SER A 108 2.42 -2.99 -17.81
N THR A 109 3.73 -2.99 -17.64
CA THR A 109 4.39 -3.23 -16.34
C THR A 109 5.53 -2.24 -16.15
N PHE A 110 5.61 -1.61 -14.97
CA PHE A 110 6.72 -0.73 -14.61
C PHE A 110 8.04 -1.49 -14.58
N ASN A 111 9.15 -0.80 -14.90
CA ASN A 111 10.49 -1.37 -14.81
C ASN A 111 10.96 -1.47 -13.35
N GLY A 112 10.57 -0.49 -12.54
CA GLY A 112 10.89 -0.39 -11.12
C GLY A 112 10.08 -1.31 -10.22
N ASP A 113 10.35 -1.17 -8.93
CA ASP A 113 9.60 -1.84 -7.87
C ASP A 113 8.29 -1.08 -7.53
N ARG A 114 7.68 -1.46 -6.40
CA ARG A 114 6.43 -0.88 -5.94
C ARG A 114 6.56 0.61 -5.63
N GLU A 115 7.65 1.01 -4.99
CA GLU A 115 7.88 2.39 -4.56
C GLU A 115 8.09 3.28 -5.79
N GLU A 116 8.97 2.89 -6.72
CA GLU A 116 9.18 3.66 -7.95
C GLU A 116 7.89 3.76 -8.78
N ALA A 117 7.08 2.69 -8.85
CA ALA A 117 5.80 2.73 -9.55
C ALA A 117 4.80 3.72 -8.92
N ASP A 118 4.76 3.80 -7.59
CA ASP A 118 3.88 4.70 -6.86
C ASP A 118 4.35 6.15 -7.01
N ASP A 119 5.66 6.41 -6.92
CA ASP A 119 6.26 7.74 -7.16
C ASP A 119 6.00 8.25 -8.57
N LEU A 120 6.24 7.43 -9.59
CA LEU A 120 5.94 7.77 -10.99
C LEU A 120 4.46 8.06 -11.19
N THR A 121 3.58 7.35 -10.48
CA THR A 121 2.13 7.56 -10.55
C THR A 121 1.75 8.90 -9.90
N GLN A 122 2.32 9.23 -8.75
CA GLN A 122 2.09 10.50 -8.06
C GLN A 122 2.60 11.68 -8.88
N GLU A 123 3.83 11.57 -9.41
CA GLU A 123 4.42 12.60 -10.25
C GLU A 123 3.58 12.82 -11.51
N ALA A 124 3.15 11.73 -12.17
CA ALA A 124 2.29 11.83 -13.35
C ALA A 124 0.91 12.41 -13.02
N TRP A 125 0.38 12.22 -11.82
CA TRP A 125 -0.84 12.90 -11.39
C TRP A 125 -0.64 14.41 -11.21
N GLN A 126 0.47 14.82 -10.61
CA GLN A 126 0.76 16.22 -10.32
C GLN A 126 1.14 17.01 -11.57
N LYS A 127 2.01 16.45 -12.41
CA LYS A 127 2.62 17.12 -13.59
C LYS A 127 1.98 16.73 -14.92
N GLY A 128 1.12 15.71 -14.92
CA GLY A 128 0.49 15.21 -16.13
C GLY A 128 -0.56 16.14 -16.71
N THR A 129 -0.74 16.03 -18.02
CA THR A 129 -1.80 16.74 -18.75
C THR A 129 -3.04 15.86 -18.81
N PRO A 130 -4.24 16.39 -18.51
CA PRO A 130 -5.48 15.65 -18.69
C PRO A 130 -5.64 15.14 -20.13
N VAL A 131 -6.06 13.89 -20.28
CA VAL A 131 -6.37 13.31 -21.59
C VAL A 131 -7.64 14.01 -22.13
N PRO A 132 -7.66 14.46 -23.39
CA PRO A 132 -8.83 15.13 -23.96
C PRO A 132 -10.13 14.33 -23.76
N GLY A 133 -11.17 14.99 -23.23
CA GLY A 133 -12.46 14.38 -22.92
C GLY A 133 -12.48 13.48 -21.67
N ARG A 134 -11.37 13.38 -20.92
CA ARG A 134 -11.22 12.51 -19.75
C ARG A 134 -10.47 13.23 -18.62
N PRO A 135 -11.10 14.16 -17.87
CA PRO A 135 -10.41 14.97 -16.86
C PRO A 135 -9.81 14.16 -15.70
N ASN A 136 -10.39 12.99 -15.41
CA ASN A 136 -9.91 12.07 -14.37
C ASN A 136 -8.78 11.15 -14.85
N VAL A 137 -8.23 11.41 -16.03
CA VAL A 137 -7.11 10.65 -16.62
C VAL A 137 -6.04 11.63 -17.05
N LYS A 138 -4.80 11.42 -16.60
CA LYS A 138 -3.67 12.27 -16.94
C LYS A 138 -2.55 11.45 -17.57
N ASP A 139 -1.86 12.06 -18.52
CA ASP A 139 -0.64 11.52 -19.12
C ASP A 139 0.55 12.39 -18.74
N HIS A 140 1.65 11.76 -18.34
CA HIS A 140 2.95 12.42 -18.18
C HIS A 140 4.03 11.60 -18.87
N ASP A 141 4.81 12.25 -19.73
CA ASP A 141 5.95 11.64 -20.40
C ASP A 141 7.23 11.98 -19.63
N PHE A 142 7.93 10.97 -19.16
CA PHE A 142 9.15 11.13 -18.39
C PHE A 142 10.39 11.27 -19.28
N GLY A 143 10.26 11.05 -20.59
CA GLY A 143 11.39 11.09 -21.53
C GLY A 143 12.44 9.99 -21.32
N ARG A 144 12.24 9.11 -20.33
CA ARG A 144 13.06 7.92 -20.03
C ARG A 144 12.19 6.66 -19.99
N PRO A 145 12.74 5.45 -20.22
CA PRO A 145 11.99 4.21 -20.03
C PRO A 145 11.45 4.08 -18.60
N VAL A 146 10.13 4.00 -18.45
CA VAL A 146 9.45 3.79 -17.15
C VAL A 146 8.85 2.39 -17.02
N GLY A 147 8.64 1.71 -18.14
CA GLY A 147 8.06 0.39 -18.15
C GLY A 147 7.98 -0.20 -19.54
N THR A 148 7.32 -1.35 -19.61
CA THR A 148 7.03 -2.07 -20.85
C THR A 148 5.54 -2.05 -21.13
N GLY A 149 5.20 -1.96 -22.41
CA GLY A 149 3.83 -2.08 -22.88
C GLY A 149 3.37 -3.54 -22.98
N PRO A 150 2.09 -3.76 -23.30
CA PRO A 150 1.50 -5.10 -23.43
C PRO A 150 2.19 -6.00 -24.48
N ASN A 151 2.94 -5.43 -25.43
CA ASN A 151 3.69 -6.21 -26.44
C ASN A 151 5.20 -6.30 -26.12
N GLY A 152 5.63 -5.84 -24.94
CA GLY A 152 7.00 -5.96 -24.45
C GLY A 152 7.95 -4.84 -24.87
N GLY A 153 7.51 -3.88 -25.70
CA GLY A 153 8.32 -2.71 -26.03
C GLY A 153 8.33 -1.66 -24.93
N SER A 154 9.37 -0.83 -24.92
CA SER A 154 9.59 0.19 -23.89
C SER A 154 8.60 1.36 -24.04
N GLN A 155 8.13 1.87 -22.90
CA GLN A 155 7.27 3.06 -22.81
C GLN A 155 7.91 4.09 -21.89
N THR A 156 7.76 5.37 -22.23
CA THR A 156 8.30 6.52 -21.46
C THR A 156 7.23 7.31 -20.72
N LYS A 157 5.96 7.03 -21.02
CA LYS A 157 4.81 7.76 -20.50
C LYS A 157 4.07 6.93 -19.47
N VAL A 158 3.59 7.59 -18.42
CA VAL A 158 2.65 7.02 -17.46
C VAL A 158 1.28 7.65 -17.68
N ARG A 159 0.25 6.80 -17.76
CA ARG A 159 -1.14 7.21 -17.71
C ARG A 159 -1.70 6.91 -16.33
N VAL A 160 -2.28 7.92 -15.69
CA VAL A 160 -2.88 7.83 -14.36
C VAL A 160 -4.38 7.95 -14.46
N HIS A 161 -5.09 7.08 -13.74
CA HIS A 161 -6.54 7.05 -13.64
C HIS A 161 -6.98 7.32 -12.20
N GLN A 162 -7.80 8.36 -12.01
CA GLN A 162 -8.53 8.57 -10.75
C GLN A 162 -9.85 7.80 -10.76
N GLY A 163 -10.05 6.99 -9.73
CA GLY A 163 -11.31 6.28 -9.48
C GLY A 163 -12.39 7.19 -8.88
N ASN A 164 -13.61 6.67 -8.80
CA ASN A 164 -14.73 7.38 -8.19
C ASN A 164 -14.55 7.57 -6.67
N ASP A 165 -13.68 6.77 -6.06
CA ASP A 165 -13.26 6.85 -4.66
C ASP A 165 -12.13 7.88 -4.43
N GLY A 166 -11.78 8.66 -5.45
CA GLY A 166 -10.74 9.70 -5.38
C GLY A 166 -9.30 9.18 -5.48
N ARG A 167 -9.08 7.87 -5.29
CA ARG A 167 -7.77 7.23 -5.36
C ARG A 167 -7.28 7.08 -6.80
N ILE A 168 -5.97 7.04 -6.98
CA ILE A 168 -5.33 6.98 -8.29
C ILE A 168 -4.54 5.68 -8.52
N HIS A 169 -4.38 5.27 -9.77
CA HIS A 169 -3.43 4.23 -10.16
C HIS A 169 -2.86 4.55 -11.53
N GLY A 170 -1.59 4.24 -11.72
CA GLY A 170 -0.83 4.51 -12.93
C GLY A 170 -0.44 3.24 -13.66
N HIS A 171 -0.16 3.38 -14.94
CA HIS A 171 0.50 2.34 -15.72
C HIS A 171 1.34 2.95 -16.86
N PRO A 172 2.41 2.26 -17.31
CA PRO A 172 3.09 2.64 -18.53
C PRO A 172 2.11 2.63 -19.72
N ALA A 173 2.24 3.64 -20.59
CA ALA A 173 1.29 3.90 -21.67
C ALA A 173 1.98 4.54 -22.89
N GLY A 174 1.21 4.68 -23.97
CA GLY A 174 1.67 5.28 -25.22
C GLY A 174 2.31 4.29 -26.19
N PRO A 175 2.91 4.79 -27.29
CA PRO A 175 3.61 3.96 -28.26
C PRO A 175 4.74 3.18 -27.60
N GLU A 176 4.91 1.93 -28.03
CA GLU A 176 6.03 1.08 -27.61
C GLU A 176 7.22 1.29 -28.56
N SER A 177 8.41 1.49 -27.99
CA SER A 177 9.67 1.47 -28.74
C SER A 177 10.33 0.09 -28.60
N THR A 178 10.76 -0.49 -29.72
CA THR A 178 11.51 -1.76 -29.76
C THR A 178 13.01 -1.58 -29.70
N LEU A 179 13.50 -0.34 -29.56
CA LEU A 179 14.94 -0.08 -29.53
C LEU A 179 15.56 -0.70 -28.27
N PRO A 180 16.57 -1.57 -28.39
CA PRO A 180 17.34 -1.97 -27.23
C PRO A 180 18.01 -0.72 -26.65
N SER A 181 17.96 -0.57 -25.32
CA SER A 181 18.77 0.43 -24.63
C SER A 181 20.24 0.17 -25.00
N SER A 182 20.78 1.00 -25.89
CA SER A 182 22.18 0.98 -26.34
C SER A 182 23.11 1.44 -25.25
#